data_AF-A0A259N6F2-F1
#
_entry.id   AF-A0A259N6F2-F1
#
_cell.length_a   1.000
_cell.length_b   1.000
_cell.length_c   1.000
_cell.angle_alpha   90.00
_cell.angle_beta   90.00
_cell.angle_gamma   90.00
#
_symmetry.space_group_name_H-M   'P 1'
#
loop_
_entity.id
_entity.type
_entity.pdbx_description
1 polymer ?
#
loop_
_entity_poly.entity_id
_entity_poly.type
_entity_poly.pdbx_seq_one_letter_code
_entity_poly.pdbx_strand_id
1 'polypeptide(L)'
;MGDIQNGSLHIKGNPDDIPFSAGKVGELSLHLPFTQASFKPAPLLPSKQGVWSTFNNVNGSINMKQATLNVDIDQAKYKNVALSKVKSQIPNLSAKNLILNIHGLVSGEASEMMEYIAVSPTGVQNPNLVKKLSVNGTLNLDLGLNIPLSGNAETKVDAKLDLPGNTVKWGDIPPFENLKGKVRITETNPEFEDITANFLGGAFNISSTSSTSENRSFKVGG
;
A
#
# COMPACT_ATOMS: atom_id res chain seq x y z
N MET A 1 -5.97 -20.94 -1.53
CA MET A 1 -5.47 -21.92 -2.53
C MET A 1 -5.15 -21.14 -3.79
N GLY A 2 -4.24 -21.61 -4.62
CA GLY A 2 -3.84 -20.97 -5.87
C GLY A 2 -3.01 -21.96 -6.69
N ASP A 3 -2.99 -21.79 -8.00
CA ASP A 3 -2.39 -22.74 -8.92
C ASP A 3 -1.14 -22.14 -9.55
N ILE A 4 -0.04 -22.89 -9.53
CA ILE A 4 1.19 -22.57 -10.26
C ILE A 4 1.17 -23.36 -11.57
N GLN A 5 1.42 -22.67 -12.68
CA GLN A 5 1.51 -23.32 -14.00
C GLN A 5 2.86 -22.98 -14.63
N ASN A 6 3.52 -23.92 -15.30
CA ASN A 6 4.76 -23.63 -16.05
C ASN A 6 5.87 -22.94 -15.22
N GLY A 7 6.02 -23.36 -13.96
CA GLY A 7 7.11 -22.89 -13.11
C GLY A 7 8.47 -23.40 -13.62
N SER A 8 9.51 -22.59 -13.51
CA SER A 8 10.88 -22.97 -13.88
C SER A 8 11.89 -22.56 -12.81
N LEU A 9 12.88 -23.42 -12.60
CA LEU A 9 14.00 -23.21 -11.69
C LEU A 9 15.28 -23.61 -12.43
N HIS A 10 16.27 -22.71 -12.42
CA HIS A 10 17.60 -22.98 -12.92
C HIS A 10 18.62 -22.67 -11.82
N ILE A 11 19.52 -23.63 -11.59
CA ILE A 11 20.62 -23.50 -10.65
C ILE A 11 21.90 -23.97 -11.35
N LYS A 12 22.95 -23.16 -11.26
CA LYS A 12 24.30 -23.49 -11.67
C LYS A 12 25.27 -23.04 -10.59
N GLY A 13 26.19 -23.92 -10.18
CA GLY A 13 27.06 -23.72 -9.02
C GLY A 13 26.60 -24.55 -7.83
N ASN A 14 27.23 -24.33 -6.67
CA ASN A 14 26.91 -25.06 -5.45
C ASN A 14 25.57 -24.56 -4.85
N PRO A 15 24.55 -25.43 -4.67
CA PRO A 15 23.27 -25.03 -4.09
C PRO A 15 23.36 -24.48 -2.66
N ASP A 16 24.36 -24.90 -1.87
CA ASP A 16 24.55 -24.41 -0.50
C ASP A 16 24.97 -22.92 -0.43
N ASP A 17 25.38 -22.35 -1.56
CA ASP A 17 25.78 -20.96 -1.69
C ASP A 17 24.62 -20.04 -2.13
N ILE A 18 23.39 -20.57 -2.25
CA ILE A 18 22.17 -19.82 -2.63
C ILE A 18 21.56 -19.10 -1.42
N PRO A 19 21.08 -17.85 -1.57
CA PRO A 19 21.22 -16.98 -2.75
C PRO A 19 22.67 -16.50 -2.92
N PHE A 20 23.18 -16.63 -4.14
CA PHE A 20 24.57 -16.27 -4.46
C PHE A 20 24.82 -14.78 -4.17
N SER A 21 25.69 -14.50 -3.19
CA SER A 21 26.17 -13.16 -2.88
C SER A 21 26.99 -12.58 -4.05
N ALA A 22 27.05 -11.24 -4.14
CA ALA A 22 27.87 -10.54 -5.12
C ALA A 22 29.33 -11.06 -5.11
N GLY A 23 29.81 -11.56 -6.25
CA GLY A 23 31.17 -12.09 -6.42
C GLY A 23 31.31 -13.62 -6.32
N LYS A 24 30.27 -14.37 -5.94
CA LYS A 24 30.29 -15.84 -6.03
C LYS A 24 29.88 -16.31 -7.44
N VAL A 25 30.53 -17.37 -7.92
CA VAL A 25 30.24 -17.98 -9.22
C VAL A 25 29.01 -18.88 -9.08
N GLY A 26 27.91 -18.46 -9.70
CA GLY A 26 26.68 -19.26 -9.76
C GLY A 26 25.55 -18.52 -10.48
N GLU A 27 24.59 -19.27 -11.00
CA GLU A 27 23.38 -18.73 -11.61
C GLU A 27 22.17 -19.31 -10.89
N LEU A 28 21.26 -18.45 -10.48
CA LEU A 28 19.97 -18.82 -9.90
C LEU A 28 18.89 -18.02 -10.61
N SER A 29 17.93 -18.72 -11.21
CA SER A 29 16.69 -18.10 -11.67
C SER A 29 15.49 -18.95 -11.28
N LEU A 30 14.44 -18.28 -10.83
CA LEU A 30 13.14 -18.87 -10.50
C LEU A 30 12.07 -18.03 -11.19
N HIS A 31 11.13 -18.67 -11.87
CA HIS A 31 9.94 -18.03 -12.41
C HIS A 31 8.73 -18.90 -12.06
N LEU A 32 7.86 -18.41 -11.17
CA LEU A 32 6.66 -19.10 -10.72
C LEU A 32 5.44 -18.22 -10.98
N PRO A 33 4.79 -18.33 -12.15
CA PRO A 33 3.53 -17.65 -12.38
C PRO A 33 2.43 -18.42 -11.64
N PHE A 34 1.53 -17.68 -11.01
CA PHE A 34 0.46 -18.21 -10.20
C PHE A 34 -0.86 -17.51 -10.50
N THR A 35 -1.95 -18.24 -10.33
CA THR A 35 -3.30 -17.74 -10.56
C THR A 35 -4.24 -18.10 -9.42
N GLN A 36 -5.27 -17.27 -9.26
CA GLN A 36 -6.38 -17.46 -8.33
C GLN A 36 -5.94 -17.69 -6.89
N ALA A 37 -4.79 -17.13 -6.50
CA ALA A 37 -4.24 -17.29 -5.16
C ALA A 37 -5.04 -16.47 -4.13
N SER A 38 -4.96 -16.92 -2.88
CA SER A 38 -5.39 -16.14 -1.71
C SER A 38 -4.14 -15.72 -0.93
N PHE A 39 -4.00 -14.43 -0.65
CA PHE A 39 -2.88 -13.89 0.10
C PHE A 39 -3.33 -13.36 1.45
N LYS A 40 -2.73 -13.86 2.53
CA LYS A 40 -2.95 -13.42 3.91
C LYS A 40 -1.72 -12.64 4.38
N PRO A 41 -1.79 -11.30 4.49
CA PRO A 41 -0.64 -10.52 4.92
C PRO A 41 -0.32 -10.77 6.40
N ALA A 42 0.97 -10.93 6.72
CA ALA A 42 1.50 -11.10 8.07
C ALA A 42 0.68 -12.05 8.99
N PRO A 43 0.46 -13.32 8.57
CA PRO A 43 -0.47 -14.23 9.24
C PRO A 43 -0.03 -14.69 10.64
N LEU A 44 1.22 -14.39 11.02
CA LEU A 44 1.80 -14.73 12.32
C LEU A 44 1.60 -13.62 13.37
N LEU A 45 1.06 -12.45 12.99
CA LEU A 45 0.76 -11.40 13.95
C LEU A 45 -0.35 -11.86 14.91
N PRO A 46 -0.19 -11.62 16.23
CA PRO A 46 -1.25 -11.91 17.19
C PRO A 46 -2.52 -11.16 16.84
N SER A 47 -3.67 -11.83 16.78
CA SER A 47 -4.96 -11.23 16.37
C SER A 47 -5.37 -10.01 17.20
N LYS A 48 -4.96 -9.94 18.48
CA LYS A 48 -5.16 -8.78 19.35
C LYS A 48 -4.49 -7.48 18.85
N GLN A 49 -3.50 -7.61 17.97
CA GLN A 49 -2.82 -6.49 17.33
C GLN A 49 -3.44 -6.11 15.99
N GLY A 50 -4.61 -6.67 15.64
CA GLY A 50 -5.23 -6.49 14.33
C GLY A 50 -4.86 -7.61 13.35
N VAL A 51 -5.68 -7.78 12.32
CA VAL A 51 -5.53 -8.80 11.29
C VAL A 51 -5.73 -8.16 9.92
N TRP A 52 -4.71 -8.24 9.07
CA TRP A 52 -4.88 -7.87 7.67
C TRP A 52 -5.86 -8.82 6.99
N SER A 53 -6.86 -8.25 6.30
CA SER A 53 -7.82 -9.06 5.58
C SER A 53 -7.16 -9.77 4.40
N THR A 54 -7.74 -10.91 3.99
CA THR A 54 -7.22 -11.71 2.89
C THR A 54 -7.52 -11.03 1.55
N PHE A 55 -6.52 -10.96 0.67
CA PHE A 55 -6.71 -10.65 -0.74
C PHE A 55 -7.01 -11.92 -1.52
N ASN A 56 -7.98 -11.87 -2.42
CA ASN A 56 -8.41 -12.98 -3.26
C ASN A 56 -8.16 -12.68 -4.73
N ASN A 57 -8.29 -13.73 -5.56
CA ASN A 57 -8.08 -13.64 -7.01
C ASN A 57 -6.72 -13.01 -7.36
N VAL A 58 -5.70 -13.34 -6.56
CA VAL A 58 -4.36 -12.81 -6.74
C VAL A 58 -3.72 -13.56 -7.91
N ASN A 59 -3.42 -12.84 -8.98
CA ASN A 59 -2.81 -13.36 -10.19
C ASN A 59 -1.47 -12.63 -10.42
N GLY A 60 -0.41 -13.37 -10.69
CA GLY A 60 0.92 -12.77 -10.81
C GLY A 60 2.04 -13.76 -11.01
N SER A 61 3.27 -13.32 -10.71
CA SER A 61 4.45 -14.16 -10.79
C SER A 61 5.46 -13.83 -9.68
N ILE A 62 6.16 -14.87 -9.22
CA ILE A 62 7.33 -14.75 -8.35
C ILE A 62 8.55 -14.98 -9.23
N ASN A 63 9.47 -14.01 -9.23
CA ASN A 63 10.68 -14.03 -10.03
C ASN A 63 11.90 -13.85 -9.14
N MET A 64 12.82 -14.81 -9.15
CA MET A 64 14.12 -14.66 -8.50
C MET A 64 15.21 -14.66 -9.55
N LYS A 65 16.16 -13.74 -9.43
CA LYS A 65 17.39 -13.74 -10.23
C LYS A 65 18.55 -13.43 -9.29
N GLN A 66 19.44 -14.41 -9.10
CA GLN A 66 20.50 -14.35 -8.09
C GLN A 66 19.90 -14.03 -6.71
N ALA A 67 20.32 -12.95 -6.06
CA ALA A 67 19.81 -12.52 -4.76
C ALA A 67 18.58 -11.60 -4.86
N THR A 68 18.14 -11.19 -6.05
CA THR A 68 16.96 -10.33 -6.20
C THR A 68 15.70 -11.16 -6.29
N LEU A 69 14.70 -10.84 -5.45
CA LEU A 69 13.37 -11.43 -5.47
C LEU A 69 12.35 -10.37 -5.87
N ASN A 70 11.52 -10.66 -6.86
CA ASN A 70 10.38 -9.84 -7.27
C ASN A 70 9.10 -10.65 -7.16
N VAL A 71 8.02 -9.99 -6.76
CA VAL A 71 6.65 -10.51 -6.83
C VAL A 71 5.81 -9.47 -7.53
N ASP A 72 5.32 -9.82 -8.71
CA ASP A 72 4.50 -8.95 -9.54
C ASP A 72 3.08 -9.49 -9.53
N ILE A 73 2.10 -8.67 -9.15
CA ILE A 73 0.69 -9.03 -9.11
C ILE A 73 -0.06 -8.12 -10.07
N ASP A 74 -0.65 -8.72 -11.10
CA ASP A 74 -1.40 -8.00 -12.12
C ASP A 74 -2.73 -7.51 -11.55
N GLN A 75 -3.38 -8.37 -10.77
CA GLN A 75 -4.65 -8.11 -10.11
C GLN A 75 -4.78 -8.87 -8.79
N ALA A 76 -5.43 -8.23 -7.83
CA ALA A 76 -5.94 -8.83 -6.60
C ALA A 76 -7.18 -8.04 -6.15
N LYS A 77 -7.96 -8.59 -5.21
CA LYS A 77 -9.09 -7.86 -4.65
C LYS A 77 -9.31 -8.11 -3.17
N TYR A 78 -9.83 -7.10 -2.50
CA TYR A 78 -10.50 -7.22 -1.20
C TYR A 78 -11.93 -6.70 -1.39
N LYS A 79 -12.94 -7.56 -1.23
CA LYS A 79 -14.33 -7.22 -1.59
C LYS A 79 -14.39 -6.65 -3.03
N ASN A 80 -14.90 -5.44 -3.20
CA ASN A 80 -14.97 -4.74 -4.48
C ASN A 80 -13.79 -3.77 -4.70
N VAL A 81 -12.88 -3.66 -3.73
CA VAL A 81 -11.62 -2.92 -3.89
C VAL A 81 -10.65 -3.73 -4.74
N ALA A 82 -10.30 -3.18 -5.90
CA ALA A 82 -9.35 -3.74 -6.84
C ALA A 82 -7.93 -3.24 -6.55
N LEU A 83 -6.96 -4.16 -6.58
CA LEU A 83 -5.54 -3.87 -6.55
C LEU A 83 -4.97 -4.27 -7.91
N SER A 84 -4.12 -3.43 -8.49
CA SER A 84 -3.52 -3.69 -9.79
C SER A 84 -2.10 -3.18 -9.86
N LYS A 85 -1.34 -3.72 -10.83
CA LYS A 85 0.05 -3.32 -11.11
C LYS A 85 0.93 -3.34 -9.86
N VAL A 86 0.71 -4.29 -8.96
CA VAL A 86 1.51 -4.35 -7.73
C VAL A 86 2.87 -4.93 -8.08
N LYS A 87 3.92 -4.19 -7.75
CA LYS A 87 5.31 -4.56 -7.93
C LYS A 87 5.96 -4.62 -6.55
N SER A 88 6.46 -5.79 -6.18
CA SER A 88 7.15 -5.99 -4.91
C SER A 88 8.56 -6.50 -5.16
N GLN A 89 9.55 -5.99 -4.42
CA GLN A 89 10.95 -6.36 -4.63
C GLN A 89 11.72 -6.40 -3.31
N ILE A 90 12.52 -7.45 -3.14
CA ILE A 90 13.68 -7.49 -2.23
C ILE A 90 14.94 -7.44 -3.12
N PRO A 91 15.67 -6.31 -3.15
CA PRO A 91 16.79 -6.14 -4.09
C PRO A 91 17.92 -7.15 -3.89
N ASN A 92 18.18 -7.53 -2.63
CA ASN A 92 19.25 -8.43 -2.26
C ASN A 92 18.88 -9.24 -1.01
N LEU A 93 18.55 -10.52 -1.19
CA LEU A 93 18.24 -11.48 -0.13
C LEU A 93 19.45 -11.83 0.77
N SER A 94 20.68 -11.54 0.32
CA SER A 94 21.91 -11.74 1.11
C SER A 94 22.32 -10.49 1.89
N ALA A 95 21.55 -9.40 1.80
CA ALA A 95 21.85 -8.18 2.54
C ALA A 95 21.62 -8.38 4.05
N LYS A 96 22.50 -7.78 4.86
CA LYS A 96 22.34 -7.76 6.33
C LYS A 96 21.03 -7.11 6.76
N ASN A 97 20.60 -6.07 6.04
CA ASN A 97 19.35 -5.37 6.27
C ASN A 97 18.44 -5.58 5.05
N LEU A 98 17.46 -6.47 5.20
CA LEU A 98 16.50 -6.76 4.14
C LEU A 98 15.46 -5.65 4.07
N ILE A 99 15.16 -5.19 2.85
CA ILE A 99 14.13 -4.18 2.57
C ILE A 99 13.19 -4.76 1.51
N LEU A 100 11.90 -4.70 1.78
CA LEU A 100 10.84 -4.99 0.85
C LEU A 100 10.25 -3.67 0.32
N ASN A 101 10.42 -3.43 -0.97
CA ASN A 101 9.75 -2.34 -1.66
C ASN A 101 8.44 -2.86 -2.25
N ILE A 102 7.36 -2.11 -2.11
CA ILE A 102 6.06 -2.41 -2.73
C ILE A 102 5.56 -1.13 -3.38
N HIS A 103 5.07 -1.23 -4.62
CA HIS A 103 4.28 -0.19 -5.28
C HIS A 103 3.03 -0.84 -5.85
N GLY A 104 1.90 -0.15 -5.83
CA GLY A 104 0.68 -0.67 -6.46
C GLY A 104 -0.42 0.37 -6.53
N LEU A 105 -1.40 0.08 -7.38
CA LEU A 105 -2.59 0.91 -7.55
C LEU A 105 -3.79 0.23 -6.92
N VAL A 106 -4.62 1.00 -6.22
CA VAL A 106 -5.82 0.56 -5.54
C VAL A 106 -6.99 1.43 -6.00
N SER A 107 -8.12 0.82 -6.32
CA SER A 107 -9.34 1.54 -6.70
C SER A 107 -10.58 0.84 -6.17
N GLY A 108 -11.58 1.61 -5.76
CA GLY A 108 -12.83 1.08 -5.22
C GLY A 108 -13.51 2.02 -4.24
N GLU A 109 -14.52 1.50 -3.54
CA GLU A 109 -15.25 2.28 -2.53
C GLU A 109 -14.37 2.58 -1.32
N ALA A 110 -14.28 3.86 -0.96
CA ALA A 110 -13.47 4.31 0.16
C ALA A 110 -13.93 3.72 1.50
N SER A 111 -15.23 3.43 1.64
CA SER A 111 -15.79 2.78 2.82
C SER A 111 -15.25 1.36 2.99
N GLU A 112 -15.15 0.56 1.91
CA GLU A 112 -14.54 -0.77 1.95
C GLU A 112 -13.02 -0.69 2.22
N MET A 113 -12.33 0.33 1.69
CA MET A 113 -10.92 0.57 2.03
C MET A 113 -10.75 0.90 3.52
N MET A 114 -11.65 1.71 4.09
CA MET A 114 -11.66 2.03 5.51
C MET A 114 -11.96 0.81 6.38
N GLU A 115 -12.83 -0.10 5.94
CA GLU A 115 -13.06 -1.38 6.62
C GLU A 115 -11.79 -2.25 6.64
N TYR A 116 -11.03 -2.29 5.54
CA TYR A 116 -9.76 -3.00 5.49
C TYR A 116 -8.76 -2.42 6.51
N ILE A 117 -8.67 -1.09 6.58
CA ILE A 117 -7.82 -0.39 7.56
C ILE A 117 -8.31 -0.66 8.98
N ALA A 118 -9.61 -0.60 9.24
CA ALA A 118 -10.20 -0.71 10.57
C ALA A 118 -9.79 -1.98 11.32
N VAL A 119 -9.72 -3.12 10.61
CA VAL A 119 -9.37 -4.41 11.21
C VAL A 119 -7.86 -4.69 11.21
N SER A 120 -7.09 -3.91 10.47
CA SER A 120 -5.64 -4.05 10.36
C SER A 120 -4.89 -3.62 11.64
N PRO A 121 -3.60 -4.00 11.78
CA PRO A 121 -2.76 -3.45 12.83
C PRO A 121 -2.68 -1.93 12.88
N THR A 122 -2.66 -1.28 11.72
CA THR A 122 -2.69 0.19 11.64
C THR A 122 -4.00 0.75 12.19
N GLY A 123 -5.15 0.13 11.90
CA GLY A 123 -6.44 0.55 12.43
C GLY A 123 -6.56 0.34 13.95
N VAL A 124 -6.09 -0.80 14.44
CA VAL A 124 -6.06 -1.11 15.88
C VAL A 124 -5.16 -0.14 16.65
N GLN A 125 -4.02 0.25 16.07
CA GLN A 125 -3.13 1.26 16.66
C GLN A 125 -3.69 2.68 16.57
N ASN A 126 -4.61 2.95 15.63
CA ASN A 126 -5.19 4.27 15.39
C ASN A 126 -6.73 4.25 15.56
N PRO A 127 -7.26 3.93 16.75
CA PRO A 127 -8.69 3.75 16.95
C PRO A 127 -9.49 5.04 16.75
N ASN A 128 -8.88 6.21 16.98
CA ASN A 128 -9.53 7.50 16.74
C ASN A 128 -9.76 7.75 15.25
N LEU A 129 -8.80 7.39 14.39
CA LEU A 129 -8.95 7.48 12.95
C LEU A 129 -10.12 6.62 12.50
N VAL A 130 -10.13 5.34 12.90
CA VAL A 130 -11.16 4.37 12.52
C VAL A 130 -12.56 4.77 13.00
N LYS A 131 -12.66 5.32 14.23
CA LYS A 131 -13.96 5.68 14.80
C LYS A 131 -14.52 7.00 14.29
N LYS A 132 -13.65 7.95 13.93
CA LYS A 132 -14.07 9.32 13.59
C LYS A 132 -14.11 9.56 12.09
N LEU A 133 -13.23 8.96 11.31
CA LEU A 133 -13.16 9.18 9.88
C LEU A 133 -14.12 8.24 9.15
N SER A 134 -15.06 8.82 8.41
CA SER A 134 -15.86 8.12 7.41
C SER A 134 -15.58 8.76 6.05
N VAL A 135 -15.29 7.93 5.06
CA VAL A 135 -15.10 8.36 3.66
C VAL A 135 -16.01 7.50 2.80
N ASN A 136 -16.79 8.13 1.94
CA ASN A 136 -17.70 7.47 0.99
C ASN A 136 -17.44 7.92 -0.44
N GLY A 137 -17.83 7.08 -1.39
CA GLY A 137 -17.58 7.25 -2.82
C GLY A 137 -16.30 6.55 -3.25
N THR A 138 -16.19 6.30 -4.56
CA THR A 138 -15.01 5.69 -5.16
C THR A 138 -13.81 6.63 -5.06
N LEU A 139 -12.62 6.07 -4.79
CA LEU A 139 -11.36 6.80 -4.90
C LEU A 139 -10.27 5.92 -5.53
N ASN A 140 -9.20 6.56 -6.01
CA ASN A 140 -7.99 5.87 -6.46
C ASN A 140 -6.85 6.18 -5.49
N LEU A 141 -6.01 5.18 -5.24
CA LEU A 141 -4.83 5.26 -4.39
C LEU A 141 -3.62 4.67 -5.14
N ASP A 142 -2.58 5.47 -5.29
CA ASP A 142 -1.24 5.01 -5.64
C ASP A 142 -0.44 4.85 -4.34
N LEU A 143 -0.04 3.62 -4.02
CA LEU A 143 0.59 3.26 -2.75
C LEU A 143 2.02 2.77 -2.98
N GLY A 144 2.98 3.47 -2.40
CA GLY A 144 4.36 3.05 -2.22
C GLY A 144 4.65 2.69 -0.77
N LEU A 145 5.34 1.56 -0.55
CA LEU A 145 5.83 1.13 0.75
C LEU A 145 7.30 0.72 0.65
N ASN A 146 8.08 1.09 1.66
CA ASN A 146 9.45 0.60 1.86
C ASN A 146 9.53 0.04 3.28
N ILE A 147 9.57 -1.29 3.37
CA ILE A 147 9.41 -2.05 4.61
C ILE A 147 10.74 -2.72 4.96
N PRO A 148 11.45 -2.25 6.00
CA PRO A 148 12.56 -2.99 6.57
C PRO A 148 12.05 -4.32 7.16
N LEU A 149 12.59 -5.45 6.68
CA LEU A 149 12.24 -6.79 7.17
C LEU A 149 13.15 -7.26 8.32
N SER A 150 14.17 -6.47 8.65
CA SER A 150 15.16 -6.76 9.68
C SER A 150 15.65 -5.47 10.34
N GLY A 151 16.05 -5.55 11.60
CA GLY A 151 16.45 -4.38 12.39
C GLY A 151 15.25 -3.60 12.91
N ASN A 152 15.50 -2.34 13.31
CA ASN A 152 14.51 -1.50 14.01
C ASN A 152 14.06 -0.29 13.17
N ALA A 153 14.39 -0.27 11.88
CA ALA A 153 13.98 0.82 11.00
C ALA A 153 12.46 0.79 10.76
N GLU A 154 11.84 1.96 10.72
CA GLU A 154 10.39 2.08 10.49
C GLU A 154 10.04 1.91 9.00
N THR A 155 8.82 1.46 8.76
CA THR A 155 8.26 1.38 7.40
C THR A 155 8.00 2.78 6.86
N LYS A 156 8.43 3.04 5.63
CA LYS A 156 8.08 4.25 4.91
C LYS A 156 6.86 4.03 4.01
N VAL A 157 6.01 5.04 3.91
CA VAL A 157 4.72 5.08 3.22
C VAL A 157 4.67 6.32 2.32
N ASP A 158 4.28 6.13 1.07
CA ASP A 158 3.91 7.19 0.13
C ASP A 158 2.55 6.84 -0.48
N ALA A 159 1.48 7.36 0.11
CA ALA A 159 0.11 7.10 -0.33
C ALA A 159 -0.47 8.35 -1.00
N LYS A 160 -0.79 8.27 -2.29
CA LYS A 160 -1.36 9.37 -3.08
C LYS A 160 -2.79 9.02 -3.44
N LEU A 161 -3.73 9.76 -2.88
CA LEU A 161 -5.16 9.60 -3.07
C LEU A 161 -5.67 10.64 -4.06
N ASP A 162 -6.50 10.18 -4.99
CA ASP A 162 -7.31 11.02 -5.87
C ASP A 162 -8.77 10.91 -5.43
N LEU A 163 -9.34 12.05 -5.03
CA LEU A 163 -10.71 12.19 -4.60
C LEU A 163 -11.50 12.84 -5.75
N PRO A 164 -12.37 12.11 -6.46
CA PRO A 164 -13.13 12.67 -7.58
C PRO A 164 -14.44 13.37 -7.19
N GLY A 165 -14.86 13.25 -5.92
CA GLY A 165 -16.13 13.80 -5.42
C GLY A 165 -16.65 13.04 -4.20
N ASN A 166 -15.79 12.77 -3.23
CA ASN A 166 -16.09 11.93 -2.08
C ASN A 166 -16.90 12.69 -1.02
N THR A 167 -17.56 11.95 -0.13
CA THR A 167 -18.11 12.53 1.11
C THR A 167 -17.23 12.13 2.28
N VAL A 168 -16.64 13.10 2.96
CA VAL A 168 -15.76 12.89 4.11
C VAL A 168 -16.38 13.47 5.36
N LYS A 169 -16.44 12.67 6.44
CA LYS A 169 -16.91 13.09 7.74
C LYS A 169 -15.87 12.76 8.81
N TRP A 170 -15.67 13.69 9.74
CA TRP A 170 -14.75 13.52 10.87
C TRP A 170 -15.48 13.76 12.20
N GLY A 171 -15.78 12.68 12.93
CA GLY A 171 -16.50 12.74 14.21
C GLY A 171 -17.84 13.43 14.04
N ASP A 172 -18.10 14.44 14.87
CA ASP A 172 -19.36 15.20 14.86
C ASP A 172 -19.34 16.41 13.92
N ILE A 173 -18.23 16.63 13.19
CA ILE A 173 -18.14 17.70 12.20
C ILE A 173 -19.09 17.37 11.03
N PRO A 174 -19.88 18.33 10.52
CA PRO A 174 -20.66 18.17 9.30
C PRO A 174 -19.82 17.60 8.16
N PRO A 175 -20.40 16.79 7.26
CA PRO A 175 -19.63 16.21 6.18
C PRO A 175 -19.15 17.29 5.19
N PHE A 176 -17.95 17.05 4.66
CA PHE A 176 -17.51 17.67 3.41
C PHE A 176 -18.09 16.84 2.27
N GLU A 177 -18.97 17.45 1.48
CA GLU A 177 -19.64 16.80 0.36
C GLU A 177 -18.92 17.17 -0.95
N ASN A 178 -18.97 16.28 -1.94
CA ASN A 178 -18.36 16.51 -3.25
C ASN A 178 -16.88 16.95 -3.12
N LEU A 179 -16.15 16.32 -2.18
CA LEU A 179 -14.74 16.59 -1.92
C LEU A 179 -13.90 16.11 -3.11
N LYS A 180 -13.20 17.05 -3.75
CA LYS A 180 -12.32 16.81 -4.89
C LYS A 180 -10.91 17.25 -4.61
N GLY A 181 -9.94 16.58 -5.23
CA GLY A 181 -8.53 16.97 -5.23
C GLY A 181 -7.63 15.81 -4.84
N LYS A 182 -6.36 16.12 -4.54
CA LYS A 182 -5.37 15.09 -4.22
C LYS A 182 -4.86 15.23 -2.79
N VAL A 183 -4.67 14.08 -2.15
CA VAL A 183 -4.08 14.00 -0.82
C VAL A 183 -2.87 13.09 -0.87
N ARG A 184 -1.72 13.55 -0.37
CA ARG A 184 -0.55 12.71 -0.19
C ARG A 184 -0.31 12.47 1.30
N ILE A 185 -0.23 11.21 1.69
CA ILE A 185 0.04 10.80 3.06
C ILE A 185 1.41 10.15 3.09
N THR A 186 2.26 10.65 3.97
CA THR A 186 3.56 10.05 4.32
C THR A 186 3.58 9.78 5.82
N GLU A 187 4.75 9.52 6.40
CA GLU A 187 4.95 9.37 7.84
C GLU A 187 4.87 10.70 8.58
N THR A 188 4.83 11.81 7.84
CA THR A 188 4.70 13.16 8.37
C THR A 188 3.29 13.71 8.11
N ASN A 189 3.16 15.03 7.98
CA ASN A 189 1.85 15.65 7.80
C ASN A 189 1.29 15.38 6.40
N PRO A 190 -0.03 15.18 6.25
CA PRO A 190 -0.67 15.09 4.95
C PRO A 190 -0.44 16.35 4.10
N GLU A 191 -0.23 16.14 2.81
CA GLU A 191 -0.15 17.19 1.79
C GLU A 191 -1.46 17.23 1.00
N PHE A 192 -1.91 18.44 0.67
CA PHE A 192 -3.18 18.69 -0.01
C PHE A 192 -2.92 19.52 -1.26
N GLU A 193 -3.47 19.06 -2.39
CA GLU A 193 -3.38 19.73 -3.69
C GLU A 193 -4.80 19.92 -4.22
N ASP A 194 -5.16 21.20 -4.45
CA ASP A 194 -6.42 21.63 -5.06
C ASP A 194 -7.68 21.01 -4.42
N ILE A 195 -7.74 21.00 -3.09
CA ILE A 195 -8.88 20.45 -2.37
C ILE A 195 -10.07 21.42 -2.45
N THR A 196 -11.20 20.91 -2.96
CA THR A 196 -12.49 21.63 -3.00
C THR A 196 -13.60 20.76 -2.45
N ALA A 197 -14.60 21.35 -1.79
CA ALA A 197 -15.78 20.64 -1.29
C ALA A 197 -16.97 21.58 -1.13
N ASN A 198 -18.13 21.01 -0.85
CA ASN A 198 -19.26 21.73 -0.27
C ASN A 198 -19.27 21.45 1.25
N PHE A 199 -19.31 22.51 2.06
CA PHE A 199 -19.35 22.41 3.50
C PHE A 199 -20.42 23.36 4.05
N LEU A 200 -21.37 22.83 4.83
CA LEU A 200 -22.48 23.61 5.41
C LEU A 200 -23.27 24.46 4.38
N GLY A 201 -23.38 23.96 3.14
CA GLY A 201 -24.08 24.64 2.05
C GLY A 201 -23.27 25.70 1.30
N GLY A 202 -22.01 25.93 1.68
CA GLY A 202 -21.08 26.82 0.99
C GLY A 202 -19.95 26.07 0.28
N ALA A 203 -19.25 26.77 -0.64
CA ALA A 203 -18.02 26.26 -1.20
C ALA A 203 -16.92 26.26 -0.14
N PHE A 204 -16.04 25.27 -0.20
CA PHE A 204 -14.87 25.14 0.65
C PHE A 204 -13.67 24.86 -0.24
N ASN A 205 -12.58 25.58 -0.04
CA ASN A 205 -11.33 25.29 -0.73
C ASN A 205 -10.13 25.36 0.22
N ILE A 206 -9.20 24.43 0.03
CA ILE A 206 -7.86 24.47 0.63
C ILE A 206 -6.86 24.49 -0.51
N SER A 207 -6.03 25.52 -0.54
CA SER A 207 -4.82 25.54 -1.35
C SER A 207 -3.59 25.51 -0.43
N SER A 208 -2.64 24.64 -0.74
CA SER A 208 -1.33 24.63 -0.09
C SER A 208 -0.38 25.51 -0.91
N THR A 209 0.17 26.56 -0.30
CA THR A 209 1.34 27.24 -0.85
C THR A 209 2.57 26.64 -0.18
N SER A 210 3.32 25.84 -0.92
CA SER A 210 4.57 25.24 -0.44
C SER A 210 5.63 26.33 -0.25
N SER A 211 5.66 26.97 0.92
CA SER A 211 6.90 27.49 1.47
C SER A 211 7.63 26.34 2.18
N THR A 212 8.94 26.29 2.00
CA THR A 212 9.92 25.30 2.47
C THR A 212 9.55 24.48 3.71
N SER A 213 10.00 23.21 3.73
CA SER A 213 9.85 22.10 4.69
C SER A 213 9.56 22.37 6.18
N GLU A 214 9.78 23.57 6.71
CA GLU A 214 9.56 23.92 8.12
C GLU A 214 8.35 24.86 8.36
N ASN A 215 7.73 25.42 7.31
CA ASN A 215 6.53 26.25 7.46
C ASN A 215 5.59 26.09 6.26
N ARG A 216 4.58 25.21 6.38
CA ARG A 216 3.50 25.09 5.39
C ARG A 216 2.34 25.99 5.80
N SER A 217 1.94 26.88 4.90
CA SER A 217 0.75 27.72 5.07
C SER A 217 -0.40 27.15 4.22
N PHE A 218 -1.58 27.05 4.83
CA PHE A 218 -2.81 26.67 4.15
C PHE A 218 -3.69 27.91 4.03
N LYS A 219 -4.13 28.23 2.80
CA LYS A 219 -5.18 29.22 2.60
C LYS A 219 -6.50 28.46 2.55
N VAL A 220 -7.36 28.78 3.52
CA VAL A 220 -8.74 28.29 3.58
C VAL A 220 -9.63 29.41 3.10
N GLY A 221 -10.43 29.13 2.07
CA GLY A 221 -11.41 30.05 1.51
C GLY A 221 -12.78 29.40 1.41
N GLY A 222 -13.81 30.24 1.37
CA GLY A 222 -15.18 29.88 1.04
C GLY A 222 -15.79 30.90 0.09
#